data_AF-A0A2S8BBS6-F1
#
_entry.id   AF-A0A2S8BBS6-F1
#
_cell.length_a   1.000
_cell.length_b   1.000
_cell.length_c   1.000
_cell.angle_alpha   90.00
_cell.angle_beta   90.00
_cell.angle_gamma   90.00
#
_symmetry.space_group_name_H-M   'P 1'
#
loop_
_entity.id
_entity.type
_entity.pdbx_description
1 polymer ?
#
loop_
_entity_poly.entity_id
_entity_poly.type
_entity_poly.pdbx_seq_one_letter_code
_entity_poly.pdbx_strand_id
1 'polypeptide(L)' 'MHETGAAAGREARMSRRYPDTDVLVFGHSHIPWDTTAATGLRLLNPGSPTDRRRQPHCTFMTAAVRDGVLVDVVLRRLG' A
#
# COMPACT_ATOMS: atom_id res chain seq x y z
N MET A 1 -8.13 -1.87 3.72
CA MET A 1 -8.13 -2.94 4.76
C MET A 1 -7.23 -2.52 5.92
N HIS A 2 -7.54 -2.86 7.17
CA HIS A 2 -6.67 -2.44 8.29
C HIS A 2 -5.37 -3.27 8.35
N GLU A 3 -5.44 -4.59 8.15
CA GLU A 3 -4.30 -5.50 8.20
C GLU A 3 -4.33 -6.54 7.09
N THR A 4 -3.17 -6.86 6.50
CA THR A 4 -2.99 -7.89 5.46
C THR A 4 -2.41 -9.20 5.99
N GLY A 5 -2.21 -9.32 7.32
CA GLY A 5 -1.43 -10.39 7.94
C GLY A 5 0.07 -10.29 7.62
N ALA A 6 0.77 -11.43 7.76
CA ALA A 6 2.22 -11.54 7.59
C ALA A 6 2.74 -10.92 6.27
N ALA A 7 3.93 -10.34 6.31
CA ALA A 7 4.57 -9.74 5.13
C ALA A 7 4.90 -10.80 4.06
N ALA A 8 5.41 -11.96 4.47
CA ALA A 8 5.70 -13.06 3.56
C ALA A 8 4.43 -13.57 2.86
N GLY A 9 4.52 -13.73 1.53
CA GLY A 9 3.43 -14.23 0.69
C GLY A 9 2.18 -13.34 0.66
N ARG A 10 2.30 -12.07 1.07
CA ARG A 10 1.17 -11.14 1.16
C ARG A 10 0.54 -10.91 -0.19
N GLU A 11 1.33 -10.62 -1.22
CA GLU A 11 0.88 -10.38 -2.59
C GLU A 11 -0.02 -11.51 -3.08
N ALA A 12 0.49 -12.76 -3.02
CA ALA A 12 -0.25 -13.94 -3.47
C ALA A 12 -1.51 -14.23 -2.65
N ARG A 13 -1.51 -13.92 -1.35
CA ARG A 13 -2.69 -14.12 -0.49
C ARG A 13 -3.75 -13.05 -0.76
N MET A 14 -3.35 -11.79 -0.91
CA MET A 14 -4.26 -10.69 -1.18
C MET A 14 -4.84 -10.78 -2.59
N SER A 15 -4.03 -11.15 -3.60
CA SER A 15 -4.53 -11.35 -4.97
C SER A 15 -5.60 -12.44 -5.05
N ARG A 16 -5.46 -13.54 -4.29
CA ARG A 16 -6.49 -14.58 -4.21
C ARG A 16 -7.77 -14.14 -3.49
N ARG A 17 -7.65 -13.26 -2.49
CA ARG A 17 -8.79 -12.77 -1.71
C ARG A 17 -9.54 -11.66 -2.43
N TYR A 18 -8.84 -10.89 -3.24
CA TYR A 18 -9.36 -9.73 -3.98
C TYR A 18 -9.00 -9.87 -5.47
N PRO A 19 -9.55 -10.89 -6.16
CA PRO A 19 -9.16 -11.19 -7.55
C PRO A 19 -9.55 -10.08 -8.54
N ASP A 20 -10.61 -9.33 -8.25
CA ASP A 20 -11.18 -8.30 -9.12
C ASP A 20 -10.82 -6.88 -8.66
N THR A 21 -9.75 -6.73 -7.88
CA THR A 21 -9.31 -5.44 -7.33
C THR A 21 -7.99 -5.03 -7.97
N ASP A 22 -7.94 -3.79 -8.47
CA ASP A 22 -6.71 -3.23 -9.05
C ASP A 22 -5.74 -2.72 -7.97
N VAL A 23 -6.27 -2.14 -6.90
CA VAL A 23 -5.48 -1.50 -5.84
C VAL A 23 -6.04 -1.82 -4.46
N LEU A 24 -5.20 -2.39 -3.60
CA LEU A 24 -5.50 -2.65 -2.19
C LEU A 24 -4.67 -1.72 -1.28
N VAL A 25 -5.34 -0.78 -0.62
CA VAL A 25 -4.72 0.07 0.41
C VAL A 25 -4.84 -0.58 1.79
N PHE A 26 -3.72 -0.67 2.51
CA PHE A 26 -3.64 -1.25 3.85
C PHE A 26 -2.72 -0.46 4.80
N GLY A 27 -2.73 -0.80 6.10
CA GLY A 27 -2.03 -0.03 7.13
C GLY A 27 -1.42 -0.89 8.25
N HIS A 28 -1.49 -0.37 9.47
CA HIS A 28 -1.08 -0.99 10.74
C HIS A 28 0.43 -1.18 10.99
N SER A 29 1.23 -1.48 9.98
CA SER A 29 2.69 -1.66 10.15
C SER A 29 3.45 -0.34 10.35
N HIS A 30 2.91 0.78 9.83
CA HIS A 30 3.58 2.08 9.66
C HIS A 30 4.79 2.05 8.71
N ILE A 31 5.00 0.94 8.00
CA ILE A 31 6.09 0.78 7.03
C ILE A 31 5.52 1.11 5.64
N PRO A 32 6.05 2.12 4.93
CA PRO A 32 5.67 2.39 3.55
C PRO A 32 5.82 1.14 2.68
N TRP A 33 4.83 0.86 1.84
CA TRP A 33 4.81 -0.34 1.00
C TRP A 33 4.16 -0.03 -0.34
N ASP A 34 4.81 -0.45 -1.43
CA ASP A 34 4.28 -0.37 -2.79
C ASP A 34 4.82 -1.56 -3.60
N THR A 35 3.99 -2.59 -3.78
CA THR A 35 4.32 -3.77 -4.58
C THR A 35 3.16 -4.17 -5.47
N THR A 36 3.43 -4.94 -6.51
CA THR A 36 2.41 -5.47 -7.43
C THR A 36 2.47 -7.00 -7.42
N ALA A 37 1.34 -7.65 -7.19
CA ALA A 37 1.21 -9.09 -7.29
C ALA A 37 1.29 -9.56 -8.74
N ALA A 38 1.60 -10.84 -8.96
CA ALA A 38 1.67 -11.42 -10.31
C ALA A 38 0.34 -11.34 -11.10
N THR A 39 -0.79 -11.16 -10.42
CA THR A 39 -2.11 -10.96 -11.04
C THR A 39 -2.39 -9.50 -11.45
N GLY A 40 -1.49 -8.56 -11.14
CA GLY A 40 -1.68 -7.13 -11.40
C GLY A 40 -2.21 -6.31 -10.22
N LEU A 41 -2.72 -6.95 -9.16
CA LEU A 41 -3.17 -6.25 -7.95
C LEU A 41 -2.00 -5.48 -7.32
N ARG A 42 -2.13 -4.15 -7.17
CA ARG A 42 -1.16 -3.30 -6.48
C ARG A 42 -1.50 -3.16 -5.01
N LEU A 43 -0.53 -3.35 -4.12
CA LEU A 43 -0.68 -3.28 -2.67
C LEU A 43 0.03 -2.03 -2.15
N LEU A 44 -0.72 -1.13 -1.51
CA LEU A 44 -0.21 0.15 -1.02
C LEU A 44 -0.36 0.27 0.50
N ASN A 45 0.72 0.64 1.19
CA ASN A 45 0.67 1.11 2.56
C ASN A 45 1.33 2.49 2.64
N PRO A 46 0.59 3.55 3.02
CA PRO A 46 1.12 4.91 3.03
C PRO A 46 2.15 5.16 4.14
N GLY A 47 2.33 4.22 5.06
CA GLY A 47 3.08 4.44 6.30
C GLY A 47 2.21 5.11 7.35
N SER A 48 2.79 6.03 8.12
CA SER A 48 2.06 6.80 9.14
C SER A 48 2.53 8.25 9.14
N PRO A 49 1.60 9.23 9.09
CA PRO A 49 1.94 10.64 9.03
C PRO A 49 2.30 11.22 10.41
N THR A 50 1.95 10.54 11.50
CA THR A 50 2.07 11.06 12.87
C THR A 50 2.88 10.16 13.80
N ASP A 51 3.02 8.87 13.49
CA ASP A 51 3.82 7.92 14.26
C ASP A 51 4.77 7.15 13.34
N ARG A 52 6.03 7.59 13.32
CA ARG A 52 7.08 6.98 12.52
C ARG A 52 7.45 5.54 12.97
N ARG A 53 7.16 5.15 14.21
CA ARG A 53 7.75 3.98 14.87
C ARG A 53 9.26 3.92 14.64
N ARG A 54 9.73 2.91 13.88
CA ARG A 54 11.15 2.66 13.55
C ARG A 54 11.58 3.19 12.17
N GLN A 55 10.69 3.83 11.42
CA GLN A 55 11.02 4.36 10.09
C GLN A 55 11.92 5.61 10.17
N PRO A 56 12.55 6.05 9.08
CA PRO A 56 13.35 7.27 9.07
C PRO A 56 12.52 8.55 8.93
N HIS A 57 11.30 8.50 8.39
CA HIS A 57 10.40 9.68 8.30
C HIS A 57 8.94 9.32 8.56
N CYS A 58 8.14 10.26 9.06
CA CYS A 58 6.68 10.18 8.93
C CYS A 58 6.32 10.26 7.45
N THR A 59 5.29 9.53 7.03
CA THR A 59 4.97 9.37 5.61
C THR A 59 3.48 9.33 5.35
N PHE A 60 3.09 9.75 4.15
CA PHE A 60 1.78 9.50 3.56
C PHE A 60 1.95 9.27 2.06
N MET A 61 0.92 8.75 1.38
CA MET A 61 0.93 8.61 -0.08
C MET A 61 -0.17 9.46 -0.71
N THR A 62 0.12 10.03 -1.88
CA THR A 62 -0.90 10.54 -2.80
C THR A 62 -1.07 9.55 -3.94
N ALA A 63 -2.30 9.29 -4.35
CA ALA A 63 -2.62 8.45 -5.49
C ALA A 63 -3.58 9.19 -6.44
N ALA A 64 -3.30 9.19 -7.74
CA ALA A 64 -4.16 9.80 -8.74
C ALA A 64 -4.84 8.71 -9.56
N VAL A 65 -6.17 8.82 -9.70
CA VAL A 65 -6.99 7.94 -10.54
C VAL A 65 -7.60 8.78 -11.66
N ARG A 66 -7.53 8.28 -12.89
CA ARG A 66 -8.13 8.89 -14.09
C ARG A 66 -8.84 7.80 -14.88
N ASP A 67 -10.09 8.05 -15.27
CA ASP A 67 -10.90 7.11 -16.05
C ASP A 67 -10.95 5.69 -15.45
N GLY A 68 -11.02 5.60 -14.11
CA GLY A 68 -11.03 4.34 -13.37
C GLY A 68 -9.66 3.67 -13.21
N VAL A 69 -8.59 4.22 -13.77
CA VAL A 69 -7.24 3.65 -13.73
C VAL A 69 -6.35 4.43 -12.77
N LEU A 70 -5.58 3.72 -11.93
CA LEU A 70 -4.54 4.33 -11.12
C LEU A 70 -3.36 4.76 -12.00
N VAL A 71 -3.10 6.06 -12.09
CA VAL A 71 -2.07 6.62 -12.99
C VAL A 71 -0.83 7.14 -12.27
N ASP A 72 -0.92 7.45 -10.98
CA ASP A 72 0.22 7.92 -10.20
C ASP A 72 0.09 7.52 -8.73
N VAL A 73 1.22 7.23 -8.11
CA VAL A 73 1.36 6.98 -6.66
C VAL A 73 2.69 7.58 -6.21
N VAL A 74 2.62 8.50 -5.25
CA VAL A 74 3.80 9.17 -4.72
C VAL A 74 3.85 9.06 -3.21
N LEU A 75 4.93 8.48 -2.69
CA LEU A 75 5.25 8.50 -1.27
C LEU A 75 5.81 9.86 -0.89
N ARG A 76 5.16 10.53 0.05
CA ARG A 76 5.56 11.81 0.62
C ARG A 76 6.14 11.58 2.01
N ARG A 77 7.31 12.17 2.24
CA ARG A 77 7.96 12.21 3.56
C ARG A 77 7.63 13.52 4.24
N LEU A 78 7.42 13.46 5.54
CA LEU A 78 7.23 14.61 6.42
C LEU A 78 8.49 14.74 7.27
N GLY A 79 9.08 15.94 7.27
CA GLY A 79 10.35 16.24 7.92
C GLY A 79 11.28 17.02 7.01
#